data_AF-A0A5J6Q611-F1
#
_entry.id   AF-A0A5J6Q611-F1
#
_cell.length_a   1.000
_cell.length_b   1.000
_cell.length_c   1.000
_cell.angle_alpha   90.00
_cell.angle_beta   90.00
_cell.angle_gamma   90.00
#
_symmetry.space_group_name_H-M   'P 1'
#
loop_
_entity.id
_entity.type
_entity.pdbx_description
1 polymer ?
#
loop_
_entity_poly.entity_id
_entity_poly.type
_entity_poly.pdbx_seq_one_letter_code
_entity_poly.pdbx_strand_id
1 'polypeptide(L)'
;MTGSSAVKTPLIRVDAITAADQAAALQWAQILNLPLDGEAEFALQVSVDGLQLQELGHSAPGPIRVDFIEGALAHRRQFGGGSGQMIAKAIGIQAGVRPTVLDATAGLGRDAFVLACLGCQVQMIERNPIVAALLADGLRRARLDSEVADIVQRMPLLMGNAIELMSAWTAEAPQVIHLDPMFPSRDKSALVKKEMRLFKPLVGADDDAVELLAAALALASHRVVVKRPRKAPAIAGTPPTYSLQGKSSRYDIYAKKSLKP
;
A
#
# COMPACT_ATOMS: atom_id res chain seq x y z
N MET A 1 -12.40 26.72 -20.19
CA MET A 1 -13.24 25.52 -20.07
C MET A 1 -12.36 24.30 -20.29
N THR A 2 -11.72 23.82 -19.25
CA THR A 2 -10.88 22.61 -19.28
C THR A 2 -11.75 21.46 -18.81
N GLY A 3 -12.11 20.57 -19.73
CA GLY A 3 -12.89 19.38 -19.42
C GLY A 3 -12.17 18.54 -18.37
N SER A 4 -12.83 18.36 -17.23
CA SER A 4 -12.48 17.32 -16.26
C SER A 4 -12.70 15.98 -16.97
N SER A 5 -11.63 15.33 -17.39
CA SER A 5 -11.69 13.93 -17.82
C SER A 5 -11.98 13.12 -16.55
N ALA A 6 -13.24 12.83 -16.29
CA ALA A 6 -13.62 11.86 -15.27
C ALA A 6 -12.79 10.60 -15.48
N VAL A 7 -12.03 10.19 -14.46
CA VAL A 7 -11.25 8.96 -14.52
C VAL A 7 -12.27 7.83 -14.66
N LYS A 8 -12.30 7.19 -15.83
CA LYS A 8 -13.19 6.06 -16.08
C LYS A 8 -12.76 4.93 -15.15
N THR A 9 -13.65 4.51 -14.26
CA THR A 9 -13.43 3.32 -13.43
C THR A 9 -13.20 2.13 -14.36
N PRO A 10 -12.09 1.39 -14.20
CA PRO A 10 -11.81 0.26 -15.07
C PRO A 10 -12.86 -0.83 -14.89
N LEU A 11 -13.19 -1.53 -15.97
CA LEU A 11 -14.10 -2.68 -15.90
C LEU A 11 -13.35 -3.88 -15.33
N ILE A 12 -13.88 -4.44 -14.23
CA ILE A 12 -13.26 -5.56 -13.52
C ILE A 12 -14.31 -6.64 -13.33
N ARG A 13 -13.93 -7.89 -13.56
CA ARG A 13 -14.73 -9.06 -13.22
C ARG A 13 -13.96 -10.04 -12.34
N VAL A 14 -14.65 -11.01 -11.77
CA VAL A 14 -14.05 -12.10 -11.01
C VAL A 14 -14.01 -13.36 -11.87
N ASP A 15 -12.82 -13.93 -12.03
CA ASP A 15 -12.62 -15.16 -12.82
C ASP A 15 -12.17 -16.29 -11.88
N ALA A 16 -12.83 -17.44 -11.97
CA ALA A 16 -12.31 -18.68 -11.38
C ALA A 16 -11.21 -19.25 -12.29
N ILE A 17 -10.02 -19.56 -11.76
CA ILE A 17 -8.94 -20.15 -12.59
C ILE A 17 -9.31 -21.57 -13.01
N THR A 18 -9.93 -22.34 -12.11
CA THR A 18 -10.41 -23.69 -12.40
C THR A 18 -11.90 -23.84 -12.04
N ALA A 19 -12.53 -24.92 -12.50
CA ALA A 19 -13.91 -25.24 -12.13
C ALA A 19 -14.09 -25.43 -10.62
N ALA A 20 -13.05 -25.89 -9.91
CA ALA A 20 -13.08 -26.06 -8.47
C ALA A 20 -13.12 -24.71 -7.72
N ASP A 21 -12.67 -23.62 -8.35
CA ASP A 21 -12.59 -22.29 -7.75
C ASP A 21 -13.90 -21.48 -7.89
N GLN A 22 -14.90 -22.00 -8.60
CA GLN A 22 -16.14 -21.26 -8.92
C GLN A 22 -16.90 -20.78 -7.67
N ALA A 23 -17.00 -21.61 -6.64
CA ALA A 23 -17.67 -21.23 -5.41
C ALA A 23 -16.96 -20.07 -4.69
N ALA A 24 -15.62 -20.07 -4.68
CA ALA A 24 -14.82 -19.00 -4.11
C ALA A 24 -14.92 -17.72 -4.96
N ALA A 25 -14.93 -17.84 -6.29
CA ALA A 25 -15.14 -16.73 -7.21
C ALA A 25 -16.51 -16.06 -6.98
N LEU A 26 -17.58 -16.84 -6.83
CA LEU A 26 -18.92 -16.34 -6.50
C LEU A 26 -18.93 -15.53 -5.19
N GLN A 27 -18.24 -16.01 -4.16
CA GLN A 27 -18.13 -15.30 -2.89
C GLN A 27 -17.40 -13.96 -3.04
N TRP A 28 -16.26 -13.95 -3.74
CA TRP A 28 -15.51 -12.71 -3.96
C TRP A 28 -16.26 -11.70 -4.84
N ALA A 29 -16.99 -12.18 -5.84
CA ALA A 29 -17.89 -11.36 -6.65
C ALA A 29 -18.96 -10.68 -5.80
N GLN A 30 -19.55 -11.39 -4.84
CA GLN A 30 -20.52 -10.81 -3.91
C GLN A 30 -19.87 -9.81 -2.94
N ILE A 31 -18.74 -10.17 -2.31
CA ILE A 31 -18.05 -9.32 -1.33
C ILE A 31 -17.61 -7.99 -1.95
N LEU A 32 -17.09 -8.04 -3.18
CA LEU A 32 -16.53 -6.87 -3.87
C LEU A 32 -17.55 -6.19 -4.80
N ASN A 33 -18.77 -6.73 -4.90
CA ASN A 33 -19.80 -6.28 -5.83
C ASN A 33 -19.27 -6.19 -7.27
N LEU A 34 -18.64 -7.27 -7.75
CA LEU A 34 -18.06 -7.38 -9.09
C LEU A 34 -18.81 -8.44 -9.91
N PRO A 35 -18.94 -8.24 -11.24
CA PRO A 35 -19.50 -9.25 -12.13
C PRO A 35 -18.60 -10.48 -12.25
N LEU A 36 -19.19 -11.62 -12.63
CA LEU A 36 -18.47 -12.87 -12.96
C LEU A 36 -18.22 -13.04 -14.46
N ASP A 37 -18.92 -12.27 -15.28
CA ASP A 37 -18.89 -12.34 -16.73
C ASP A 37 -18.95 -10.95 -17.37
N GLY A 38 -18.97 -10.92 -18.71
CA GLY A 38 -19.02 -9.69 -19.49
C GLY A 38 -17.64 -9.13 -19.86
N GLU A 39 -17.68 -7.96 -20.51
CA GLU A 39 -16.47 -7.22 -20.91
C GLU A 39 -15.73 -6.70 -19.68
N ALA A 40 -14.43 -6.94 -19.65
CA ALA A 40 -13.56 -6.48 -18.56
C ALA A 40 -12.19 -6.09 -19.11
N GLU A 41 -11.58 -5.10 -18.46
CA GLU A 41 -10.19 -4.71 -18.66
C GLU A 41 -9.27 -5.45 -17.68
N PHE A 42 -9.81 -5.89 -16.53
CA PHE A 42 -9.09 -6.65 -15.53
C PHE A 42 -9.93 -7.83 -15.01
N ALA A 43 -9.25 -8.90 -14.63
CA ALA A 43 -9.82 -10.02 -13.89
C ALA A 43 -9.17 -10.11 -12.51
N LEU A 44 -10.01 -10.11 -11.47
CA LEU A 44 -9.62 -10.65 -10.17
C LEU A 44 -9.75 -12.17 -10.25
N GLN A 45 -8.63 -12.84 -10.40
CA GLN A 45 -8.58 -14.28 -10.56
C GLN A 45 -8.48 -14.97 -9.20
N VAL A 46 -9.33 -15.97 -9.00
CA VAL A 46 -9.43 -16.76 -7.77
C VAL A 46 -8.95 -18.18 -8.04
N SER A 47 -8.01 -18.65 -7.22
CA SER A 47 -7.57 -20.04 -7.21
C SER A 47 -7.24 -20.56 -5.82
N VAL A 48 -6.94 -21.84 -5.74
CA VAL A 48 -6.36 -22.50 -4.54
C VAL A 48 -5.09 -21.81 -4.03
N ASP A 49 -4.32 -21.16 -4.90
CA ASP A 49 -3.09 -20.43 -4.55
C ASP A 49 -3.34 -19.01 -4.06
N GLY A 50 -4.60 -18.57 -4.04
CA GLY A 50 -5.04 -17.26 -3.54
C GLY A 50 -5.56 -16.33 -4.63
N LEU A 51 -5.53 -15.03 -4.33
CA LEU A 51 -6.02 -13.98 -5.21
C LEU A 51 -4.91 -13.35 -6.04
N GLN A 52 -5.21 -13.10 -7.32
CA GLN A 52 -4.34 -12.31 -8.18
C GLN A 52 -5.14 -11.41 -9.12
N LEU A 53 -4.54 -10.30 -9.54
CA LEU A 53 -5.12 -9.36 -10.48
C LEU A 53 -4.39 -9.43 -11.82
N GLN A 54 -5.15 -9.58 -12.91
CA GLN A 54 -4.63 -9.70 -14.27
C GLN A 54 -5.29 -8.64 -15.17
N GLU A 55 -4.48 -7.85 -15.89
CA GLU A 55 -4.98 -7.04 -17.03
C GLU A 55 -5.34 -7.98 -18.17
N LEU A 56 -6.46 -7.74 -18.85
CA LEU A 56 -6.90 -8.56 -19.96
C LEU A 56 -6.44 -7.91 -21.27
N GLY A 57 -5.91 -8.72 -22.21
CA GLY A 57 -5.50 -8.25 -23.54
C GLY A 57 -4.19 -8.85 -24.05
N HIS A 58 -3.92 -8.64 -25.34
CA HIS A 58 -2.86 -9.32 -26.10
C HIS A 58 -1.42 -9.01 -25.62
N SER A 59 -1.21 -7.92 -24.90
CA SER A 59 0.10 -7.52 -24.35
C SER A 59 0.02 -7.19 -22.86
N ALA A 60 -0.94 -7.80 -22.18
CA ALA A 60 -1.05 -7.66 -20.74
C ALA A 60 0.19 -8.25 -20.06
N PRO A 61 0.78 -7.56 -19.08
CA PRO A 61 1.78 -8.18 -18.24
C PRO A 61 1.14 -9.32 -17.44
N GLY A 62 1.93 -10.25 -16.89
CA GLY A 62 1.37 -11.34 -16.07
C GLY A 62 0.60 -10.84 -14.83
N PRO A 63 0.08 -11.75 -13.99
CA PRO A 63 -0.77 -11.34 -12.88
C PRO A 63 0.06 -10.71 -11.76
N ILE A 64 -0.60 -9.96 -10.88
CA ILE A 64 -0.04 -9.49 -9.63
C ILE A 64 -0.75 -10.15 -8.47
N ARG A 65 0.07 -10.66 -7.56
CA ARG A 65 -0.32 -11.21 -6.28
C ARG A 65 0.53 -10.56 -5.19
N VAL A 66 -0.03 -10.38 -4.01
CA VAL A 66 0.76 -10.02 -2.82
C VAL A 66 1.42 -11.30 -2.29
N ASP A 67 2.74 -11.33 -2.28
CA ASP A 67 3.50 -12.48 -1.84
C ASP A 67 4.63 -12.04 -0.89
N PHE A 68 4.52 -12.44 0.37
CA PHE A 68 5.52 -12.12 1.40
C PHE A 68 6.53 -13.26 1.62
N ILE A 69 6.25 -14.45 1.09
CA ILE A 69 7.05 -15.67 1.30
C ILE A 69 8.16 -15.73 0.26
N GLU A 70 7.82 -15.47 -1.00
CA GLU A 70 8.76 -15.58 -2.13
C GLU A 70 8.92 -14.25 -2.90
N GLY A 71 9.83 -14.27 -3.89
CA GLY A 71 9.98 -13.19 -4.85
C GLY A 71 10.60 -11.91 -4.29
N ALA A 72 10.16 -10.77 -4.82
CA ALA A 72 10.82 -9.48 -4.59
C ALA A 72 10.80 -9.03 -3.12
N LEU A 73 9.76 -9.38 -2.36
CA LEU A 73 9.66 -9.03 -0.94
C LEU A 73 10.55 -9.92 -0.07
N ALA A 74 10.63 -11.22 -0.36
CA ALA A 74 11.57 -12.12 0.29
C ALA A 74 13.03 -11.71 0.02
N HIS A 75 13.36 -11.38 -1.23
CA HIS A 75 14.69 -10.88 -1.59
C HIS A 75 14.98 -9.53 -0.90
N ARG A 76 14.00 -8.62 -0.81
CA ARG A 76 14.17 -7.33 -0.13
C ARG A 76 14.30 -7.49 1.39
N ARG A 77 13.66 -8.48 2.00
CA ARG A 77 13.86 -8.86 3.41
C ARG A 77 15.31 -9.28 3.65
N GLN A 78 15.86 -10.14 2.79
CA GLN A 78 17.20 -10.72 2.95
C GLN A 78 18.33 -9.76 2.55
N PHE A 79 18.16 -9.00 1.46
CA PHE A 79 19.24 -8.22 0.81
C PHE A 79 18.91 -6.73 0.62
N GLY A 80 17.75 -6.26 1.07
CA GLY A 80 17.29 -4.88 0.84
C GLY A 80 18.01 -3.80 1.66
N GLY A 81 18.99 -4.17 2.49
CA GLY A 81 19.78 -3.23 3.30
C GLY A 81 19.23 -2.93 4.70
N GLY A 82 18.21 -3.66 5.15
CA GLY A 82 17.73 -3.60 6.55
C GLY A 82 17.44 -2.18 7.06
N SER A 83 17.98 -1.84 8.23
CA SER A 83 17.88 -0.49 8.84
C SER A 83 18.59 0.61 8.03
N GLY A 84 19.45 0.23 7.07
CA GLY A 84 20.07 1.14 6.11
C GLY A 84 19.09 1.68 5.05
N GLN A 85 17.92 1.07 4.89
CA GLN A 85 16.89 1.53 3.96
C GLN A 85 16.40 2.93 4.34
N MET A 86 16.17 3.77 3.32
CA MET A 86 15.70 5.14 3.56
C MET A 86 14.38 5.21 4.33
N ILE A 87 13.46 4.27 4.08
CA ILE A 87 12.19 4.24 4.81
C ILE A 87 12.42 3.97 6.30
N ALA A 88 13.31 3.04 6.66
CA ALA A 88 13.66 2.77 8.05
C ALA A 88 14.22 4.01 8.75
N LYS A 89 15.10 4.74 8.06
CA LYS A 89 15.66 6.02 8.54
C LYS A 89 14.59 7.11 8.68
N ALA A 90 13.68 7.22 7.71
CA ALA A 90 12.61 8.22 7.71
C ALA A 90 11.64 8.02 8.87
N ILE A 91 11.22 6.76 9.08
CA ILE A 91 10.38 6.34 10.21
C ILE A 91 11.10 6.52 11.55
N GLY A 92 12.42 6.53 11.57
CA GLY A 92 13.23 6.78 12.77
C GLY A 92 13.64 5.51 13.51
N ILE A 93 13.75 4.38 12.79
CA ILE A 93 14.31 3.15 13.34
C ILE A 93 15.79 3.37 13.67
N GLN A 94 16.16 3.08 14.93
CA GLN A 94 17.52 3.21 15.45
C GLN A 94 17.84 2.04 16.41
N ALA A 95 19.05 1.99 16.96
CA ALA A 95 19.37 1.04 18.02
C ALA A 95 18.42 1.25 19.22
N GLY A 96 17.73 0.18 19.66
CA GLY A 96 16.74 0.24 20.74
C GLY A 96 15.39 0.85 20.39
N VAL A 97 15.22 1.47 19.22
CA VAL A 97 13.99 2.19 18.85
C VAL A 97 13.20 1.45 17.77
N ARG A 98 11.98 1.01 18.08
CA ARG A 98 11.02 0.40 17.14
C ARG A 98 9.65 1.07 17.27
N PRO A 99 9.39 2.14 16.49
CA PRO A 99 8.14 2.86 16.64
C PRO A 99 6.93 2.01 16.24
N THR A 100 5.78 2.29 16.87
CA THR A 100 4.48 1.90 16.32
C THR A 100 4.16 2.76 15.10
N VAL A 101 3.80 2.10 14.00
CA VAL A 101 3.59 2.73 12.70
C VAL A 101 2.17 2.49 12.22
N LEU A 102 1.54 3.52 11.68
CA LEU A 102 0.35 3.40 10.83
C LEU A 102 0.75 3.71 9.40
N ASP A 103 0.66 2.73 8.50
CA ASP A 103 0.75 2.93 7.05
C ASP A 103 -0.64 3.24 6.51
N ALA A 104 -0.93 4.52 6.30
CA ALA A 104 -2.29 4.98 5.97
C ALA A 104 -2.62 4.82 4.46
N THR A 105 -1.67 4.31 3.67
CA THR A 105 -1.79 4.07 2.23
C THR A 105 -1.10 2.75 1.89
N ALA A 106 -1.57 1.66 2.50
CA ALA A 106 -0.84 0.40 2.55
C ALA A 106 -0.50 -0.18 1.18
N GLY A 107 -1.40 -0.05 0.20
CA GLY A 107 -1.23 -0.63 -1.13
C GLY A 107 -1.00 -2.15 -1.02
N LEU A 108 0.13 -2.61 -1.57
CA LEU A 108 0.54 -4.02 -1.49
C LEU A 108 1.33 -4.37 -0.22
N GLY A 109 1.35 -3.50 0.80
CA GLY A 109 1.99 -3.74 2.09
C GLY A 109 3.51 -3.86 2.04
N ARG A 110 4.17 -3.34 1.00
CA ARG A 110 5.61 -3.57 0.77
C ARG A 110 6.50 -2.85 1.76
N ASP A 111 6.21 -1.57 1.95
CA ASP A 111 6.95 -0.70 2.82
C ASP A 111 6.60 -1.04 4.29
N ALA A 112 5.31 -1.33 4.57
CA ALA A 112 4.89 -1.94 5.82
C ALA A 112 5.63 -3.25 6.15
N PHE A 113 5.78 -4.18 5.19
CA PHE A 113 6.49 -5.43 5.40
C PHE A 113 7.97 -5.22 5.71
N VAL A 114 8.63 -4.26 5.05
CA VAL A 114 10.01 -3.89 5.37
C VAL A 114 10.12 -3.39 6.82
N LEU A 115 9.19 -2.56 7.27
CA LEU A 115 9.19 -2.05 8.65
C LEU A 115 8.89 -3.16 9.67
N ALA A 116 7.96 -4.07 9.35
CA ALA A 116 7.64 -5.23 10.16
C ALA A 116 8.80 -6.23 10.26
N CYS A 117 9.56 -6.44 9.17
CA CYS A 117 10.80 -7.22 9.16
C CYS A 117 11.85 -6.62 10.12
N LEU A 118 11.86 -5.29 10.25
CA LEU A 118 12.75 -4.60 11.17
C LEU A 118 12.23 -4.59 12.62
N GLY A 119 11.04 -5.13 12.88
CA GLY A 119 10.47 -5.27 14.24
C GLY A 119 9.51 -4.15 14.65
N CYS A 120 9.09 -3.28 13.74
CA CYS A 120 8.00 -2.34 14.01
C CYS A 120 6.65 -3.07 14.05
N GLN A 121 5.73 -2.58 14.89
CA GLN A 121 4.30 -2.88 14.78
C GLN A 121 3.72 -1.92 13.73
N VAL A 122 3.11 -2.46 12.67
CA VAL A 122 2.68 -1.67 11.50
C VAL A 122 1.21 -1.93 11.20
N GLN A 123 0.32 -1.11 11.71
CA GLN A 123 -1.06 -1.15 11.29
C GLN A 123 -1.20 -0.53 9.90
N MET A 124 -2.02 -1.11 9.06
CA MET A 124 -2.17 -0.73 7.65
C MET A 124 -3.62 -0.32 7.39
N ILE A 125 -3.80 0.72 6.57
CA ILE A 125 -5.11 1.10 6.03
C ILE A 125 -5.05 1.03 4.51
N GLU A 126 -6.03 0.36 3.90
CA GLU A 126 -6.25 0.38 2.46
C GLU A 126 -7.73 0.64 2.15
N ARG A 127 -7.98 1.62 1.28
CA ARG A 127 -9.33 2.08 0.93
C ARG A 127 -9.89 1.37 -0.29
N ASN A 128 -9.04 0.94 -1.21
CA ASN A 128 -9.48 0.23 -2.40
C ASN A 128 -9.80 -1.23 -2.02
N PRO A 129 -11.06 -1.68 -2.18
CA PRO A 129 -11.48 -2.99 -1.70
C PRO A 129 -10.76 -4.16 -2.40
N ILE A 130 -10.38 -3.99 -3.67
CA ILE A 130 -9.66 -5.01 -4.44
C ILE A 130 -8.20 -5.10 -3.97
N VAL A 131 -7.53 -3.96 -3.80
CA VAL A 131 -6.15 -3.93 -3.28
C VAL A 131 -6.11 -4.49 -1.86
N ALA A 132 -7.08 -4.12 -1.03
CA ALA A 132 -7.23 -4.63 0.32
C ALA A 132 -7.48 -6.14 0.33
N ALA A 133 -8.29 -6.68 -0.58
CA ALA A 133 -8.51 -8.12 -0.73
C ALA A 133 -7.22 -8.86 -1.13
N LEU A 134 -6.46 -8.33 -2.09
CA LEU A 134 -5.16 -8.90 -2.49
C LEU A 134 -4.17 -8.90 -1.32
N LEU A 135 -4.10 -7.81 -0.56
CA LEU A 135 -3.23 -7.70 0.62
C LEU A 135 -3.68 -8.64 1.73
N ALA A 136 -4.99 -8.73 2.02
CA ALA A 136 -5.54 -9.64 3.00
C ALA A 136 -5.25 -11.11 2.67
N ASP A 137 -5.39 -11.51 1.40
CA ASP A 137 -5.02 -12.86 0.96
C ASP A 137 -3.51 -13.12 1.10
N GLY A 138 -2.67 -12.15 0.74
CA GLY A 138 -1.22 -12.23 0.95
C GLY A 138 -0.83 -12.41 2.42
N LEU A 139 -1.44 -11.64 3.32
CA LEU A 139 -1.24 -11.77 4.77
C LEU A 139 -1.72 -13.13 5.27
N ARG A 140 -2.89 -13.60 4.82
CA ARG A 140 -3.45 -14.89 5.20
C ARG A 140 -2.53 -16.04 4.84
N ARG A 141 -2.00 -16.07 3.60
CA ARG A 141 -1.04 -17.10 3.17
C ARG A 141 0.25 -17.04 3.97
N ALA A 142 0.80 -15.84 4.16
CA ALA A 142 2.04 -15.64 4.92
C ALA A 142 1.93 -16.03 6.41
N ARG A 143 0.74 -15.97 7.02
CA ARG A 143 0.54 -16.44 8.41
C ARG A 143 0.74 -17.94 8.59
N LEU A 144 0.67 -18.72 7.50
CA LEU A 144 0.86 -20.16 7.52
C LEU A 144 2.32 -20.57 7.28
N ASP A 145 3.19 -19.61 6.94
CA ASP A 145 4.60 -19.85 6.67
C ASP A 145 5.44 -19.57 7.91
N SER A 146 6.28 -20.55 8.31
CA SER A 146 7.06 -20.47 9.55
C SER A 146 8.12 -19.36 9.56
N GLU A 147 8.61 -18.90 8.41
CA GLU A 147 9.63 -17.86 8.36
C GLU A 147 9.04 -16.45 8.42
N VAL A 148 7.83 -16.25 7.90
CA VAL A 148 7.22 -14.92 7.80
C VAL A 148 5.98 -14.71 8.68
N ALA A 149 5.44 -15.76 9.31
CA ALA A 149 4.26 -15.66 10.17
C ALA A 149 4.40 -14.56 11.23
N ASP A 150 5.50 -14.56 12.00
CA ASP A 150 5.75 -13.56 13.05
C ASP A 150 5.87 -12.14 12.48
N ILE A 151 6.35 -12.01 11.25
CA ILE A 151 6.48 -10.71 10.58
C ILE A 151 5.10 -10.16 10.22
N VAL A 152 4.26 -10.96 9.55
CA VAL A 152 2.94 -10.50 9.11
C VAL A 152 1.93 -10.39 10.25
N GLN A 153 2.17 -11.05 11.40
CA GLN A 153 1.40 -10.81 12.62
C GLN A 153 1.52 -9.37 13.13
N ARG A 154 2.64 -8.69 12.84
CA ARG A 154 2.84 -7.25 13.14
C ARG A 154 2.14 -6.32 12.15
N MET A 155 1.39 -6.86 11.19
CA MET A 155 0.80 -6.11 10.07
C MET A 155 -0.73 -6.23 10.02
N PRO A 156 -1.47 -5.76 11.05
CA PRO A 156 -2.94 -5.76 10.98
C PRO A 156 -3.44 -4.80 9.90
N LEU A 157 -4.41 -5.25 9.11
CA LEU A 157 -5.04 -4.49 8.03
C LEU A 157 -6.43 -3.99 8.46
N LEU A 158 -6.67 -2.69 8.30
CA LEU A 158 -7.98 -2.05 8.35
C LEU A 158 -8.41 -1.69 6.92
N MET A 159 -9.62 -2.06 6.54
CA MET A 159 -10.19 -1.71 5.24
C MET A 159 -11.04 -0.45 5.41
N GLY A 160 -10.79 0.58 4.61
CA GLY A 160 -11.58 1.81 4.64
C GLY A 160 -10.78 3.08 4.30
N ASN A 161 -11.44 4.22 4.37
CA ASN A 161 -10.82 5.51 4.12
C ASN A 161 -9.93 5.93 5.31
N ALA A 162 -8.66 6.22 5.03
CA ALA A 162 -7.70 6.55 6.08
C ALA A 162 -8.00 7.88 6.81
N ILE A 163 -8.56 8.87 6.13
CA ILE A 163 -8.95 10.16 6.73
C ILE A 163 -10.04 9.91 7.77
N GLU A 164 -11.09 9.16 7.40
CA GLU A 164 -12.21 8.82 8.28
C GLU A 164 -11.75 7.99 9.48
N LEU A 165 -10.98 6.93 9.22
CA LEU A 165 -10.47 6.04 10.26
C LEU A 165 -9.54 6.76 11.24
N MET A 166 -8.64 7.62 10.76
CA MET A 166 -7.78 8.42 11.63
C MET A 166 -8.56 9.46 12.44
N SER A 167 -9.64 10.02 11.88
CA SER A 167 -10.49 10.98 12.59
C SER A 167 -11.33 10.32 13.70
N ALA A 168 -11.71 9.06 13.49
CA ALA A 168 -12.42 8.24 14.48
C ALA A 168 -11.48 7.42 15.39
N TRP A 169 -10.18 7.72 15.40
CA TRP A 169 -9.19 6.91 16.12
C TRP A 169 -9.37 7.03 17.65
N THR A 170 -9.60 5.90 18.31
CA THR A 170 -9.82 5.83 19.77
C THR A 170 -8.72 5.09 20.52
N ALA A 171 -7.90 4.32 19.82
CA ALA A 171 -6.76 3.62 20.41
C ALA A 171 -5.59 4.58 20.68
N GLU A 172 -4.51 4.05 21.25
CA GLU A 172 -3.28 4.82 21.41
C GLU A 172 -2.79 5.34 20.04
N ALA A 173 -2.40 6.60 20.01
CA ALA A 173 -1.95 7.25 18.79
C ALA A 173 -0.64 6.60 18.28
N PRO A 174 -0.55 6.20 17.01
CA PRO A 174 0.68 5.68 16.43
C PRO A 174 1.80 6.71 16.57
N GLN A 175 3.01 6.23 16.88
CA GLN A 175 4.17 7.12 16.97
C GLN A 175 4.50 7.74 15.62
N VAL A 176 4.41 6.94 14.57
CA VAL A 176 4.72 7.35 13.22
C VAL A 176 3.54 7.04 12.29
N ILE A 177 3.17 7.98 11.44
CA ILE A 177 2.25 7.73 10.33
C ILE A 177 3.02 7.84 9.02
N HIS A 178 2.95 6.81 8.19
CA HIS A 178 3.55 6.73 6.86
C HIS A 178 2.48 6.95 5.80
N LEU A 179 2.78 7.84 4.84
CA LEU A 179 1.94 8.15 3.68
C LEU A 179 2.75 7.97 2.40
N ASP A 180 2.24 7.21 1.44
CA ASP A 180 2.71 7.09 0.05
C ASP A 180 1.52 7.24 -0.91
N PRO A 181 0.78 8.36 -0.86
CA PRO A 181 -0.36 8.56 -1.74
C PRO A 181 0.12 8.56 -3.19
N MET A 182 -0.68 7.97 -4.07
CA MET A 182 -0.37 7.88 -5.48
C MET A 182 -0.30 9.27 -6.08
N PHE A 183 0.91 9.73 -6.39
CA PHE A 183 1.10 11.04 -7.02
C PHE A 183 0.70 10.97 -8.50
N PRO A 184 -0.20 11.85 -8.99
CA PRO A 184 -0.55 11.89 -10.40
C PRO A 184 0.67 12.27 -11.24
N SER A 185 1.29 11.27 -11.87
CA SER A 185 2.41 11.51 -12.77
C SER A 185 1.91 12.17 -14.05
N ARG A 186 2.33 13.42 -14.31
CA ARG A 186 2.04 14.13 -15.57
C ARG A 186 2.92 13.67 -16.74
N ASP A 187 4.00 12.95 -16.49
CA ASP A 187 4.96 12.57 -17.54
C ASP A 187 4.73 11.14 -18.06
N LYS A 188 4.73 11.02 -19.39
CA LYS A 188 4.56 9.79 -20.18
C LYS A 188 5.80 8.90 -20.25
N SER A 189 6.84 9.12 -19.45
CA SER A 189 8.09 8.36 -19.57
C SER A 189 8.58 7.78 -18.24
N ALA A 190 8.42 6.46 -18.12
CA ALA A 190 9.39 5.51 -17.60
C ALA A 190 8.74 4.12 -17.75
N LEU A 191 9.52 3.05 -17.84
CA LEU A 191 9.03 1.70 -17.59
C LEU A 191 8.34 1.68 -16.22
N VAL A 192 7.03 1.93 -16.21
CA VAL A 192 6.24 1.92 -15.00
C VAL A 192 6.26 0.46 -14.58
N LYS A 193 6.86 0.18 -13.41
CA LYS A 193 6.92 -1.18 -12.87
C LYS A 193 5.54 -1.82 -13.02
N LYS A 194 5.50 -3.07 -13.46
CA LYS A 194 4.28 -3.86 -13.74
C LYS A 194 3.10 -3.54 -12.81
N GLU A 195 3.34 -3.39 -11.51
CA GLU A 195 2.31 -3.02 -10.54
C GLU A 195 1.74 -1.63 -10.70
N MET A 196 2.57 -0.62 -10.89
CA MET A 196 2.09 0.74 -11.08
C MET A 196 1.26 0.88 -12.38
N ARG A 197 1.49 0.05 -13.40
CA ARG A 197 0.62 0.00 -14.60
C ARG A 197 -0.75 -0.59 -14.27
N LEU A 198 -0.78 -1.66 -13.47
CA LEU A 198 -2.00 -2.38 -13.10
C LEU A 198 -2.85 -1.62 -12.04
N PHE A 199 -2.22 -0.93 -11.08
CA PHE A 199 -2.94 -0.24 -10.00
C PHE A 199 -3.34 1.20 -10.30
N LYS A 200 -2.65 1.90 -11.20
CA LYS A 200 -2.97 3.30 -11.50
C LYS A 200 -4.41 3.49 -11.99
N PRO A 201 -4.97 2.62 -12.86
CA PRO A 201 -6.39 2.69 -13.24
C PRO A 201 -7.34 2.38 -12.08
N LEU A 202 -6.94 1.50 -11.14
CA LEU A 202 -7.78 1.05 -10.03
C LEU A 202 -7.91 2.06 -8.90
N VAL A 203 -6.84 2.78 -8.60
CA VAL A 203 -6.75 3.63 -7.39
C VAL A 203 -7.01 5.10 -7.73
N GLY A 204 -6.81 5.52 -8.98
CA GLY A 204 -7.02 6.90 -9.40
C GLY A 204 -5.93 7.86 -8.87
N ALA A 205 -6.22 9.16 -8.92
CA ALA A 205 -5.37 10.17 -8.27
C ALA A 205 -5.87 10.41 -6.85
N ASP A 206 -4.94 10.51 -5.89
CA ASP A 206 -5.26 10.88 -4.51
C ASP A 206 -5.43 12.40 -4.43
N ASP A 207 -6.58 12.89 -4.90
CA ASP A 207 -6.94 14.31 -4.88
C ASP A 207 -7.11 14.85 -3.44
N ASP A 208 -7.27 13.94 -2.47
CA ASP A 208 -7.43 14.18 -1.04
C ASP A 208 -6.10 14.16 -0.25
N ALA A 209 -4.95 14.19 -0.93
CA ALA A 209 -3.63 14.12 -0.28
C ALA A 209 -3.40 15.22 0.79
N VAL A 210 -3.99 16.40 0.63
CA VAL A 210 -3.91 17.51 1.61
C VAL A 210 -4.67 17.15 2.90
N GLU A 211 -5.88 16.62 2.78
CA GLU A 211 -6.71 16.20 3.90
C GLU A 211 -6.09 14.99 4.61
N LEU A 212 -5.54 14.05 3.84
CA LEU A 212 -4.80 12.90 4.35
C LEU A 212 -3.60 13.33 5.21
N LEU A 213 -2.80 14.30 4.73
CA LEU A 213 -1.69 14.84 5.51
C LEU A 213 -2.18 15.53 6.78
N ALA A 214 -3.24 16.33 6.70
CA ALA A 214 -3.80 17.01 7.86
C ALA A 214 -4.28 16.02 8.94
N ALA A 215 -5.01 14.98 8.57
CA ALA A 215 -5.46 13.93 9.47
C ALA A 215 -4.28 13.18 10.10
N ALA A 216 -3.26 12.83 9.31
CA ALA A 216 -2.05 12.18 9.82
C ALA A 216 -1.28 13.07 10.81
N LEU A 217 -1.15 14.37 10.53
CA LEU A 217 -0.49 15.32 11.43
C LEU A 217 -1.25 15.49 12.74
N ALA A 218 -2.58 15.44 12.71
CA ALA A 218 -3.41 15.49 13.90
C ALA A 218 -3.20 14.25 14.78
N LEU A 219 -3.20 13.05 14.18
CA LEU A 219 -3.15 11.79 14.92
C LEU A 219 -1.74 11.39 15.38
N ALA A 220 -0.71 11.50 14.54
CA ALA A 220 0.63 10.97 14.85
C ALA A 220 1.22 11.60 16.11
N SER A 221 1.74 10.81 17.06
CA SER A 221 2.29 11.38 18.29
C SER A 221 3.72 11.93 18.13
N HIS A 222 4.53 11.37 17.21
CA HIS A 222 5.95 11.74 17.05
C HIS A 222 6.31 12.31 15.68
N ARG A 223 5.86 11.69 14.57
CA ARG A 223 6.13 12.23 13.23
C ARG A 223 5.20 11.66 12.15
N VAL A 224 5.06 12.43 11.08
CA VAL A 224 4.48 11.95 9.80
C VAL A 224 5.59 11.87 8.77
N VAL A 225 5.59 10.81 7.97
CA VAL A 225 6.57 10.54 6.92
C VAL A 225 5.83 10.37 5.61
N VAL A 226 6.12 11.23 4.63
CA VAL A 226 5.47 11.21 3.33
C VAL A 226 6.47 10.85 2.25
N LYS A 227 6.26 9.74 1.55
CA LYS A 227 7.06 9.33 0.40
C LYS A 227 6.62 10.11 -0.84
N ARG A 228 7.60 10.62 -1.59
CA ARG A 228 7.36 11.41 -2.81
C ARG A 228 8.39 11.08 -3.90
N PRO A 229 8.04 11.20 -5.19
CA PRO A 229 9.04 11.26 -6.25
C PRO A 229 10.02 12.41 -5.97
N ARG A 230 11.32 12.21 -6.24
CA ARG A 230 12.38 13.16 -5.83
C ARG A 230 12.11 14.61 -6.23
N LYS A 231 11.52 14.82 -7.43
CA LYS A 231 11.23 16.14 -8.01
C LYS A 231 9.78 16.61 -7.82
N ALA A 232 8.88 15.80 -7.27
CA ALA A 232 7.49 16.21 -7.07
C ALA A 232 7.41 17.32 -6.00
N PRO A 233 6.47 18.28 -6.07
CA PRO A 233 6.27 19.22 -4.97
C PRO A 233 5.90 18.46 -3.68
N ALA A 234 6.11 19.08 -2.52
CA ALA A 234 5.52 18.61 -1.27
C ALA A 234 3.98 18.66 -1.37
N ILE A 235 3.28 17.92 -0.50
CA ILE A 235 1.83 18.09 -0.36
C ILE A 235 1.56 19.53 0.11
N ALA A 236 0.56 20.19 -0.47
CA ALA A 236 0.22 21.55 -0.11
C ALA A 236 -0.19 21.66 1.36
N GLY A 237 0.11 22.79 2.00
CA GLY A 237 -0.13 23.02 3.43
C GLY A 237 1.17 23.22 4.20
N THR A 238 1.26 22.60 5.37
CA THR A 238 2.46 22.68 6.22
C THR A 238 3.68 22.14 5.47
N PRO A 239 4.83 22.85 5.47
CA PRO A 239 6.06 22.33 4.90
C PRO A 239 6.67 21.24 5.79
N PRO A 240 7.37 20.24 5.22
CA PRO A 240 8.10 19.26 6.04
C PRO A 240 9.20 19.94 6.84
N THR A 241 9.48 19.42 8.04
CA THR A 241 10.60 19.87 8.89
C THR A 241 11.93 19.67 8.17
N TYR A 242 12.09 18.51 7.51
CA TYR A 242 13.23 18.20 6.65
C TYR A 242 12.85 17.05 5.70
N SER A 243 13.69 16.80 4.69
CA SER A 243 13.48 15.69 3.76
C SER A 243 14.73 14.82 3.63
N LEU A 244 14.55 13.50 3.57
CA LEU A 244 15.61 12.55 3.24
C LEU A 244 15.56 12.26 1.73
N GLN A 245 16.58 12.71 1.00
CA GLN A 245 16.65 12.53 -0.45
C GLN A 245 17.31 11.20 -0.83
N GLY A 246 16.68 10.48 -1.75
CA GLY A 246 17.25 9.33 -2.43
C GLY A 246 17.46 9.55 -3.91
N LYS A 247 17.75 8.45 -4.63
CA LYS A 247 18.01 8.50 -6.08
C LYS A 247 16.77 8.87 -6.88
N SER A 248 15.65 8.17 -6.68
CA SER A 248 14.39 8.35 -7.43
C SER A 248 13.24 8.89 -6.59
N SER A 249 13.25 8.65 -5.28
CA SER A 249 12.27 9.13 -4.33
C SER A 249 12.93 9.95 -3.22
N ARG A 250 12.12 10.65 -2.45
CA ARG A 250 12.47 11.25 -1.16
C ARG A 250 11.39 10.94 -0.14
N TYR A 251 11.72 11.14 1.13
CA TYR A 251 10.77 11.15 2.23
C TYR A 251 10.74 12.55 2.82
N ASP A 252 9.56 13.15 2.91
CA ASP A 252 9.29 14.42 3.58
C ASP A 252 8.88 14.10 5.03
N ILE A 253 9.58 14.67 6.01
CA ILE A 253 9.41 14.34 7.43
C ILE A 253 8.85 15.55 8.17
N TYR A 254 7.75 15.31 8.89
CA TYR A 254 7.07 16.27 9.75
C TYR A 254 7.30 15.84 11.19
N ALA A 255 8.34 16.38 11.82
CA ALA A 255 8.75 15.98 13.17
C ALA A 255 7.94 16.74 14.24
N LYS A 256 7.40 16.02 15.22
CA LYS A 256 6.67 16.56 16.38
C LYS A 256 7.44 16.32 17.69
N LYS A 257 7.96 15.09 17.88
CA LYS A 257 8.69 14.67 19.08
C LYS A 257 9.82 13.70 18.73
N SER A 258 10.84 13.63 19.59
CA SER A 258 11.92 12.66 19.49
C SER A 258 11.44 11.27 19.90
N LEU A 259 11.75 10.25 19.10
CA LEU A 259 11.60 8.85 19.48
C LEU A 259 12.70 8.49 20.48
N LYS A 260 12.35 7.77 21.55
CA LYS A 260 13.29 7.28 22.57
C LYS A 260 13.20 5.76 22.64
N PRO A 261 14.29 5.06 23.05
CA PRO A 261 14.25 3.63 23.36
C PRO A 261 13.24 3.31 24.45
#